data_AF-A0A662T021-F1
#
_entry.id   AF-A0A662T021-F1
#
_cell.length_a   1.000
_cell.length_b   1.000
_cell.length_c   1.000
_cell.angle_alpha   90.00
_cell.angle_beta   90.00
_cell.angle_gamma   90.00
#
_symmetry.space_group_name_H-M   'P 1'
#
loop_
_entity.id
_entity.type
_entity.pdbx_description
1 polymer ?
#
loop_
_entity_poly.entity_id
_entity_poly.type
_entity_poly.pdbx_seq_one_letter_code
_entity_poly.pdbx_strand_id
1 'polypeptide(L)'
;MSLTQAARAIKRARDLAEAIGCVLEEVAPEELLAYISGPTYEEDKISAEEILSSELLTLHELAEISELKRAGFKISQSTVIEAYPRAYEAHLKAMEVELRAAMAIGDTEWVQRRLRDLRSYLEDERLPDGLKPRVAEIISKLAEALG
;
A
#
# COMPACT_ATOMS: atom_id res chain seq x y z
N MET A 1 11.84 -8.60 14.10
CA MET A 1 11.15 -7.30 14.21
C MET A 1 10.36 -7.26 15.51
N SER A 2 10.25 -6.12 16.18
CA SER A 2 9.56 -6.01 17.47
C SER A 2 8.19 -5.31 17.34
N LEU A 3 7.25 -5.67 18.22
CA LEU A 3 5.95 -4.98 18.35
C LEU A 3 6.13 -3.47 18.60
N THR A 4 7.18 -3.10 19.34
CA THR A 4 7.52 -1.69 19.59
C THR A 4 7.91 -0.94 18.31
N GLN A 5 8.66 -1.57 17.40
CA GLN A 5 9.00 -0.96 16.11
C GLN A 5 7.75 -0.80 15.24
N ALA A 6 6.91 -1.84 15.16
CA ALA A 6 5.66 -1.79 14.42
C ALA A 6 4.72 -0.71 14.95
N ALA A 7 4.52 -0.62 16.27
CA ALA A 7 3.69 0.41 16.89
C ALA A 7 4.17 1.84 16.57
N ARG A 8 5.49 2.06 16.58
CA ARG A 8 6.07 3.37 16.19
C ARG A 8 5.85 3.68 14.72
N ALA A 9 6.02 2.69 13.84
CA ALA A 9 5.78 2.86 12.41
C ALA A 9 4.31 3.17 12.14
N ILE A 10 3.39 2.44 12.76
CA ILE A 10 1.94 2.67 12.69
C ILE A 10 1.60 4.10 13.08
N LYS A 11 2.15 4.59 14.20
CA LYS A 11 1.90 5.96 14.64
C LYS A 11 2.34 6.98 13.57
N ARG A 12 3.56 6.87 13.05
CA ARG A 12 4.07 7.83 12.04
C ARG A 12 3.24 7.81 10.75
N ALA A 13 2.91 6.61 10.26
CA ALA A 13 2.07 6.46 9.08
C ALA A 13 0.65 6.99 9.29
N ARG A 14 0.09 6.87 10.50
CA ARG A 14 -1.21 7.46 10.86
C ARG A 14 -1.16 8.98 10.91
N ASP A 15 -0.12 9.56 11.53
CA ASP A 15 0.08 11.01 11.53
C ASP A 15 0.11 11.54 10.06
N LEU A 16 0.76 10.80 9.15
CA LEU A 16 0.79 11.12 7.72
C LEU A 16 -0.57 10.95 7.02
N ALA A 17 -1.32 9.89 7.33
CA ALA A 17 -2.67 9.67 6.82
C ALA A 17 -3.62 10.81 7.24
N GLU A 18 -3.56 11.22 8.50
CA GLU A 18 -4.34 12.34 9.03
C GLU A 18 -4.01 13.66 8.32
N ALA A 19 -2.73 13.93 8.05
CA ALA A 19 -2.29 15.13 7.35
C ALA A 19 -2.88 15.25 5.93
N ILE A 20 -3.18 14.12 5.27
CA ILE A 20 -3.84 14.10 3.95
C ILE A 20 -5.36 13.85 4.02
N GLY A 21 -5.95 13.84 5.23
CA GLY A 21 -7.38 13.61 5.43
C GLY A 21 -7.82 12.18 5.09
N CYS A 22 -6.93 11.20 5.20
CA CYS A 22 -7.23 9.78 4.99
C CYS A 22 -7.61 9.12 6.33
N VAL A 23 -8.77 8.48 6.37
CA VAL A 23 -9.21 7.70 7.53
C VAL A 23 -8.87 6.23 7.31
N LEU A 24 -8.09 5.65 8.22
CA LEU A 24 -7.69 4.25 8.21
C LEU A 24 -8.43 3.48 9.31
N GLU A 25 -8.70 2.20 9.07
CA GLU A 25 -9.09 1.29 10.15
C GLU A 25 -8.00 1.22 11.23
N GLU A 26 -8.39 0.79 12.43
CA GLU A 26 -7.41 0.45 13.47
C GLU A 26 -6.64 -0.80 13.04
N VAL A 27 -5.30 -0.75 13.12
CA VAL A 27 -4.42 -1.87 12.80
C VAL A 27 -3.50 -2.11 13.99
N ALA A 28 -3.57 -3.30 14.56
CA ALA A 28 -2.69 -3.70 15.65
C ALA A 28 -1.27 -3.96 15.12
N PRO A 29 -0.21 -3.74 15.93
CA PRO A 29 1.16 -4.09 15.56
C PRO A 29 1.32 -5.56 15.11
N GLU A 30 0.58 -6.47 15.74
CA GLU A 30 0.55 -7.89 15.39
C GLU A 30 -0.07 -8.13 14.00
N GLU A 31 -1.14 -7.40 13.66
CA GLU A 31 -1.79 -7.48 12.34
C GLU A 31 -0.81 -7.00 11.25
N LEU A 32 -0.17 -5.85 11.46
CA LEU A 32 0.82 -5.33 10.51
C LEU A 32 1.97 -6.31 10.32
N LEU A 33 2.59 -6.81 11.40
CA LEU A 33 3.69 -7.76 11.31
C LEU A 33 3.29 -9.08 10.64
N ALA A 34 2.08 -9.58 10.94
CA ALA A 34 1.57 -10.78 10.28
C ALA A 34 1.40 -10.55 8.78
N TYR A 35 0.79 -9.44 8.38
CA TYR A 35 0.52 -9.11 6.98
C TYR A 35 1.81 -9.01 6.16
N ILE A 36 2.76 -8.19 6.60
CA ILE A 36 4.00 -7.89 5.85
C ILE A 36 5.02 -9.04 5.87
N SER A 37 4.80 -10.05 6.72
CA SER A 37 5.61 -11.29 6.74
C SER A 37 4.99 -12.39 5.90
N GLY A 38 3.80 -12.16 5.33
CA GLY A 38 3.05 -13.10 4.52
C GLY A 38 3.61 -13.25 3.10
N PRO A 39 3.30 -14.36 2.41
CA PRO A 39 3.58 -14.47 0.98
C PRO A 39 2.74 -13.47 0.17
N THR A 40 3.37 -12.88 -0.85
CA THR A 40 2.72 -12.04 -1.86
C THR A 40 2.79 -12.72 -3.24
N TYR A 41 2.13 -12.13 -4.24
CA TYR A 41 2.21 -12.62 -5.63
C TYR A 41 3.46 -12.13 -6.35
N GLU A 42 4.14 -11.10 -5.85
CA GLU A 42 5.27 -10.46 -6.51
C GLU A 42 6.60 -11.06 -6.04
N GLU A 43 7.57 -11.15 -6.96
CA GLU A 43 8.93 -11.64 -6.64
C GLU A 43 9.82 -10.55 -6.02
N ASP A 44 9.44 -9.27 -6.16
CA ASP A 44 10.14 -8.14 -5.54
C ASP A 44 9.85 -8.09 -4.05
N LYS A 45 10.80 -8.56 -3.26
CA LYS A 45 10.69 -8.62 -1.80
C LYS A 45 11.22 -7.35 -1.17
N ILE A 46 10.36 -6.34 -1.02
CA ILE A 46 10.59 -5.31 -0.01
C ILE A 46 10.57 -6.01 1.34
N SER A 47 11.66 -5.90 2.11
CA SER A 47 11.73 -6.53 3.41
C SER A 47 10.80 -5.82 4.41
N ALA A 48 10.30 -6.58 5.38
CA ALA A 48 9.48 -6.02 6.44
C ALA A 48 10.25 -4.94 7.27
N GLU A 49 11.59 -5.01 7.32
CA GLU A 49 12.42 -3.95 7.91
C GLU A 49 12.39 -2.65 7.08
N GLU A 50 12.52 -2.75 5.76
CA GLU A 50 12.38 -1.60 4.86
C GLU A 50 11.00 -0.96 5.01
N ILE A 51 9.93 -1.76 5.07
CA ILE A 51 8.56 -1.29 5.28
C ILE A 51 8.46 -0.47 6.56
N LEU A 52 8.88 -1.01 7.71
CA LEU A 52 8.75 -0.32 9.01
C LEU A 52 9.66 0.92 9.14
N SER A 53 10.70 1.02 8.31
CA SER A 53 11.60 2.17 8.28
C SER A 53 11.08 3.33 7.42
N SER A 54 10.18 3.05 6.46
CA SER A 54 9.56 4.04 5.58
C SER A 54 8.13 4.37 6.00
N GLU A 55 7.84 5.65 6.20
CA GLU A 55 6.49 6.12 6.53
C GLU A 55 5.52 5.90 5.37
N LEU A 56 6.00 6.05 4.12
CA LEU A 56 5.20 5.82 2.92
C LEU A 56 4.89 4.33 2.73
N LEU A 57 5.87 3.43 2.88
CA LEU A 57 5.61 1.98 2.81
C LEU A 57 4.69 1.52 3.94
N THR A 58 4.93 1.98 5.17
CA THR A 58 4.04 1.62 6.26
C THR A 58 2.62 2.16 6.01
N LEU A 59 2.48 3.38 5.49
CA LEU A 59 1.17 3.94 5.12
C LEU A 59 0.48 3.10 4.05
N HIS A 60 1.22 2.65 3.02
CA HIS A 60 0.71 1.74 2.01
C HIS A 60 0.13 0.47 2.65
N GLU A 61 0.91 -0.22 3.46
CA GLU A 61 0.45 -1.46 4.13
C GLU A 61 -0.77 -1.23 5.02
N LEU A 62 -0.81 -0.11 5.75
CA LEU A 62 -1.98 0.22 6.59
C LEU A 62 -3.23 0.53 5.77
N ALA A 63 -3.09 1.22 4.64
CA ALA A 63 -4.19 1.49 3.74
C ALA A 63 -4.71 0.19 3.11
N GLU A 64 -3.83 -0.72 2.72
CA GLU A 64 -4.19 -2.02 2.16
C GLU A 64 -4.94 -2.88 3.19
N ILE A 65 -4.38 -3.01 4.40
CA ILE A 65 -5.02 -3.69 5.54
C ILE A 65 -6.38 -3.07 5.85
N SER A 66 -6.47 -1.74 5.88
CA SER A 66 -7.72 -1.01 6.15
C SER A 66 -8.81 -1.37 5.14
N GLU A 67 -8.50 -1.41 3.85
CA GLU A 67 -9.45 -1.81 2.81
C GLU A 67 -9.87 -3.27 2.92
N LEU A 68 -8.93 -4.17 3.25
CA LEU A 68 -9.23 -5.58 3.46
C LEU A 68 -10.13 -5.82 4.68
N LYS A 69 -9.89 -5.09 5.78
CA LYS A 69 -10.78 -5.13 6.97
C LYS A 69 -12.18 -4.63 6.63
N ARG A 70 -12.30 -3.54 5.87
CA ARG A 70 -13.61 -3.03 5.39
C ARG A 70 -14.34 -4.03 4.49
N ALA A 71 -13.59 -4.82 3.73
CA ALA A 71 -14.13 -5.91 2.92
C ALA A 71 -14.46 -7.19 3.74
N GLY A 72 -14.22 -7.19 5.06
CA GLY A 72 -14.57 -8.28 5.97
C GLY A 72 -13.49 -9.33 6.17
N PHE A 73 -12.27 -9.10 5.69
CA PHE A 73 -11.16 -10.04 5.89
C PHE A 73 -10.56 -9.91 7.30
N LYS A 74 -10.17 -11.05 7.86
CA LYS A 74 -9.31 -11.11 9.04
C LYS A 74 -7.85 -11.08 8.61
N ILE A 75 -7.06 -10.23 9.25
CA ILE A 75 -5.66 -10.02 8.89
C ILE A 75 -4.78 -11.13 9.49
N SER A 76 -3.94 -11.70 8.63
CA SER A 76 -3.00 -12.78 8.90
C SER A 76 -1.90 -12.80 7.83
N GLN A 77 -0.94 -13.72 7.97
CA GLN A 77 0.10 -13.94 6.95
C GLN A 77 -0.47 -14.39 5.60
N SER A 78 -1.61 -15.08 5.59
CA SER A 78 -2.19 -15.63 4.35
C SER A 78 -3.16 -14.66 3.67
N THR A 79 -3.43 -13.50 4.27
CA THR A 79 -4.51 -12.60 3.84
C THR A 79 -4.34 -12.13 2.40
N VAL A 80 -3.13 -11.78 1.96
CA VAL A 80 -2.89 -11.38 0.56
C VAL A 80 -3.40 -12.46 -0.39
N ILE A 81 -2.97 -13.72 -0.18
CA ILE A 81 -3.32 -14.86 -1.01
C ILE A 81 -4.82 -15.19 -0.94
N GLU A 82 -5.38 -15.23 0.27
CA GLU A 82 -6.79 -15.57 0.53
C GLU A 82 -7.75 -14.51 -0.02
N ALA A 83 -7.32 -13.26 -0.06
CA ALA A 83 -8.13 -12.15 -0.54
C ALA A 83 -8.07 -11.97 -2.05
N TYR A 84 -7.42 -12.84 -2.84
CA TYR A 84 -7.46 -12.74 -4.30
C TYR A 84 -8.91 -12.73 -4.85
N PRO A 85 -9.28 -11.84 -5.79
CA PRO A 85 -8.50 -10.74 -6.37
C PRO A 85 -8.65 -9.40 -5.63
N ARG A 86 -9.40 -9.34 -4.53
CA ARG A 86 -9.60 -8.13 -3.70
C ARG A 86 -8.30 -7.54 -3.15
N ALA A 87 -7.28 -8.36 -2.93
CA ALA A 87 -5.94 -7.87 -2.58
C ALA A 87 -5.40 -6.87 -3.60
N TYR A 88 -5.58 -7.11 -4.91
CA TYR A 88 -5.18 -6.14 -5.95
C TYR A 88 -5.98 -4.84 -5.88
N GLU A 89 -7.28 -4.91 -5.59
CA GLU A 89 -8.10 -3.70 -5.42
C GLU A 89 -7.66 -2.88 -4.22
N ALA A 90 -7.40 -3.54 -3.08
CA ALA A 90 -6.89 -2.91 -1.88
C ALA A 90 -5.51 -2.28 -2.13
N HIS A 91 -4.64 -3.00 -2.84
CA HIS A 91 -3.31 -2.53 -3.22
C HIS A 91 -3.35 -1.25 -4.06
N LEU A 92 -4.20 -1.18 -5.09
CA LEU A 92 -4.33 0.03 -5.92
C LEU A 92 -4.86 1.22 -5.12
N LYS A 93 -5.79 1.00 -4.19
CA LYS A 93 -6.26 2.07 -3.29
C LYS A 93 -5.16 2.52 -2.32
N ALA A 94 -4.39 1.58 -1.78
CA ALA A 94 -3.24 1.88 -0.92
C ALA A 94 -2.19 2.72 -1.65
N MET A 95 -1.91 2.38 -2.91
CA MET A 95 -1.02 3.12 -3.78
C MET A 95 -1.49 4.57 -3.95
N GLU A 96 -2.78 4.82 -4.16
CA GLU A 96 -3.32 6.19 -4.25
C GLU A 96 -3.15 6.99 -2.96
N VAL A 97 -3.33 6.35 -1.80
CA VAL A 97 -3.11 6.99 -0.49
C VAL A 97 -1.64 7.34 -0.30
N GLU A 98 -0.75 6.38 -0.59
CA GLU A 98 0.70 6.56 -0.52
C GLU A 98 1.17 7.70 -1.45
N LEU A 99 0.68 7.73 -2.70
CA LEU A 99 1.01 8.77 -3.68
C LEU A 99 0.54 10.15 -3.24
N ARG A 100 -0.68 10.26 -2.67
CA ARG A 100 -1.17 11.52 -2.11
C ARG A 100 -0.28 12.01 -0.97
N ALA A 101 0.17 11.12 -0.11
CA ALA A 101 1.09 11.46 0.97
C ALA A 101 2.45 11.90 0.42
N ALA A 102 3.03 11.17 -0.53
CA ALA A 102 4.29 11.52 -1.17
C ALA A 102 4.23 12.90 -1.84
N MET A 103 3.14 13.20 -2.55
CA MET A 103 2.92 14.54 -3.13
C MET A 103 2.78 15.63 -2.06
N ALA A 104 2.07 15.36 -0.97
CA ALA A 104 1.86 16.34 0.11
C ALA A 104 3.18 16.72 0.81
N ILE A 105 4.15 15.80 0.90
CA ILE A 105 5.47 16.06 1.48
C ILE A 105 6.53 16.44 0.44
N GLY A 106 6.16 16.51 -0.84
CA GLY A 106 7.06 16.90 -1.94
C GLY A 106 8.07 15.83 -2.36
N ASP A 107 7.83 14.55 -2.05
CA ASP A 107 8.71 13.44 -2.43
C ASP A 107 8.46 13.00 -3.88
N THR A 108 8.96 13.80 -4.83
CA THR A 108 8.79 13.54 -6.26
C THR A 108 9.52 12.28 -6.75
N GLU A 109 10.61 11.89 -6.09
CA GLU A 109 11.35 10.67 -6.42
C GLU A 109 10.50 9.43 -6.14
N TRP A 110 9.80 9.42 -5.01
CA TRP A 110 8.86 8.37 -4.66
C TRP A 110 7.72 8.25 -5.67
N VAL A 111 7.12 9.39 -6.05
CA VAL A 111 6.04 9.42 -7.05
C VAL A 111 6.52 8.87 -8.39
N GLN A 112 7.72 9.26 -8.85
CA GLN A 112 8.30 8.74 -10.08
C GLN A 112 8.61 7.23 -10.01
N ARG A 113 9.03 6.73 -8.83
CA ARG A 113 9.23 5.30 -8.61
C ARG A 113 7.92 4.54 -8.78
N ARG A 114 6.86 4.95 -8.07
CA ARG A 114 5.54 4.31 -8.16
C ARG A 114 4.89 4.43 -9.53
N LEU A 115 5.17 5.49 -10.28
CA LEU A 115 4.74 5.58 -11.68
C LEU A 115 5.35 4.49 -12.56
N ARG A 116 6.58 4.05 -12.28
CA ARG A 116 7.20 2.92 -12.98
C ARG A 116 6.56 1.59 -12.57
N ASP A 117 6.33 1.40 -11.27
CA ASP A 117 5.65 0.21 -10.73
C ASP A 117 4.24 0.05 -11.36
N LEU A 118 3.44 1.13 -11.40
CA LEU A 118 2.11 1.11 -12.02
C LEU A 118 2.15 0.75 -13.51
N ARG A 119 3.20 1.17 -14.23
CA ARG A 119 3.35 0.82 -15.65
C ARG A 119 3.66 -0.66 -15.82
N SER A 120 4.50 -1.27 -14.97
CA SER A 120 4.77 -2.70 -15.05
C SER A 120 3.54 -3.55 -14.70
N TYR A 121 2.62 -3.06 -13.87
CA TYR A 121 1.37 -3.77 -13.55
C TYR A 121 0.48 -4.00 -14.78
N LEU A 122 0.54 -3.14 -15.79
CA LEU A 122 -0.21 -3.37 -17.04
C LEU A 122 0.28 -4.61 -17.81
N GLU A 123 1.48 -5.08 -17.51
CA GLU A 123 2.12 -6.27 -18.07
C GLU A 123 2.02 -7.49 -17.11
N ASP A 124 1.49 -7.33 -15.90
CA ASP A 124 1.30 -8.41 -14.94
C ASP A 124 0.14 -9.33 -15.37
N GLU A 125 0.44 -10.60 -15.63
CA GLU A 125 -0.54 -11.63 -16.01
C GLU A 125 -1.54 -11.95 -14.89
N ARG A 126 -1.21 -11.63 -13.63
CA ARG A 126 -2.06 -11.84 -12.46
C ARG A 126 -2.96 -10.64 -12.17
N LEU A 127 -2.73 -9.48 -12.80
CA LEU A 127 -3.61 -8.33 -12.66
C LEU A 127 -4.99 -8.66 -13.26
N PRO A 128 -6.09 -8.61 -12.48
CA PRO A 128 -7.42 -8.81 -13.02
C PRO A 128 -7.74 -7.80 -14.13
N ASP A 129 -8.24 -8.28 -15.27
CA ASP A 129 -8.51 -7.43 -16.45
C ASP A 129 -9.41 -6.22 -16.15
N GLY A 130 -10.37 -6.39 -15.22
CA GLY A 130 -11.25 -5.30 -14.79
C GLY A 130 -10.53 -4.16 -14.05
N LEU A 131 -9.31 -4.36 -13.58
CA LEU A 131 -8.51 -3.36 -12.86
C LEU A 131 -7.51 -2.62 -13.76
N LYS A 132 -7.22 -3.11 -14.98
CA LYS A 132 -6.35 -2.42 -15.95
C LYS A 132 -6.80 -0.98 -16.23
N PRO A 133 -8.10 -0.67 -16.42
CA PRO A 133 -8.55 0.72 -16.58
C PRO A 133 -8.24 1.59 -15.35
N ARG A 134 -8.32 1.02 -14.14
CA ARG A 134 -8.02 1.75 -12.90
C ARG A 134 -6.53 2.09 -12.80
N VAL A 135 -5.65 1.15 -13.15
CA VAL A 135 -4.20 1.39 -13.20
C VAL A 135 -3.89 2.54 -14.18
N ALA A 136 -4.48 2.50 -15.38
CA ALA A 136 -4.30 3.55 -16.39
C ALA A 136 -4.79 4.93 -15.91
N GLU A 137 -5.90 4.97 -15.18
CA GLU A 137 -6.42 6.21 -14.59
C GLU A 137 -5.45 6.82 -13.56
N ILE A 138 -4.87 5.99 -12.68
CA ILE A 138 -3.89 6.45 -11.69
C ILE A 138 -2.65 7.02 -12.40
N ILE A 139 -2.12 6.31 -13.41
CA ILE A 139 -0.99 6.77 -14.22
C ILE A 139 -1.28 8.15 -14.86
N SER A 140 -2.47 8.33 -15.43
CA SER A 140 -2.86 9.60 -16.07
C SER A 140 -2.84 10.76 -15.07
N LYS A 141 -3.45 10.57 -13.88
CA LYS A 141 -3.48 11.59 -12.83
C LYS A 141 -2.08 11.97 -12.35
N LEU A 142 -1.18 10.99 -12.21
CA LEU A 142 0.21 11.23 -11.82
C LEU A 142 0.99 12.00 -12.89
N ALA A 143 0.78 11.67 -14.16
CA ALA A 143 1.43 12.37 -15.26
C ALA A 143 1.01 13.84 -15.33
N GLU A 144 -0.27 14.14 -15.09
CA GLU A 144 -0.78 15.51 -14.99
C GLU A 144 -0.24 16.27 -13.78
N ALA A 145 -0.10 15.60 -12.63
CA ALA A 145 0.41 16.23 -11.40
C ALA A 145 1.93 16.52 -11.43
N LEU A 146 2.68 15.83 -12.29
CA LEU A 146 4.13 15.97 -12.43
C LEU A 146 4.57 16.87 -13.59
N GLY A 147 3.65 17.26 -14.48
CA GLY A 147 3.90 18.12 -15.65
C GLY A 147 3.59 19.59 -15.38
#